data_AF-F1LGW7-F1
#
_entry.id   AF-F1LGW7-F1
#
_cell.length_a   1.000
_cell.length_b   1.000
_cell.length_c   1.000
_cell.angle_alpha   90.00
_cell.angle_beta   90.00
_cell.angle_gamma   90.00
#
_symmetry.space_group_name_H-M   'P 1'
#
loop_
_entity.id
_entity.type
_entity.pdbx_description
1 polymer ?
#
loop_
_entity_poly.entity_id
_entity_poly.type
_entity_poly.pdbx_seq_one_letter_code
_entity_poly.pdbx_strand_id
1 'polypeptide(L)' 'MKMLARSYVYWPSLDADIEQLVQNCDRCAAAAKNPVKAELNSWPKSTAPWERVHADFAGPV' A
#
# COMPACT_ATOMS: atom_id res chain seq x y z
N MET A 1 -13.85 12.06 0.71
CA MET A 1 -15.06 12.31 1.52
C MET A 1 -15.01 13.61 2.32
N LYS A 2 -13.85 14.04 2.85
CA LYS A 2 -13.72 15.29 3.63
C LYS A 2 -14.27 16.55 2.93
N MET A 3 -13.89 16.78 1.68
CA MET A 3 -14.34 17.96 0.92
C MET A 3 -15.87 18.01 0.77
N LEU A 4 -16.51 16.87 0.48
CA LEU A 4 -17.96 16.77 0.36
C LEU A 4 -18.64 17.06 1.70
N ALA A 5 -18.18 16.46 2.79
CA ALA A 5 -18.78 16.66 4.11
C ALA A 5 -18.70 18.13 4.57
N ARG A 6 -17.54 18.78 4.38
CA ARG A 6 -17.33 20.20 4.73
C ARG A 6 -18.21 21.18 3.92
N SER A 7 -18.80 20.75 2.80
CA SER A 7 -19.75 21.57 2.05
C SER A 7 -21.16 21.62 2.66
N TYR A 8 -21.47 20.73 3.62
CA TYR A 8 -22.80 20.63 4.22
C TYR A 8 -22.81 20.82 5.73
N VAL A 9 -21.76 20.37 6.43
CA VAL A 9 -21.75 20.29 7.88
C VAL A 9 -20.38 20.64 8.45
N TYR A 10 -20.37 21.10 9.70
CA TYR A 10 -19.14 21.40 10.44
C TYR A 10 -19.27 21.08 11.93
N TRP A 11 -18.24 20.45 12.47
CA TRP A 11 -17.96 20.34 13.90
C TRP A 11 -16.45 20.11 14.11
N PRO A 12 -15.90 20.34 15.32
CA PRO A 12 -14.45 20.34 15.54
C PRO A 12 -13.72 19.04 15.15
N SER A 13 -14.36 17.87 15.30
CA SER A 13 -13.77 16.55 15.01
C SER A 13 -14.15 15.96 13.65
N LEU A 14 -14.81 16.72 12.75
CA LEU A 14 -15.36 16.23 11.48
C LEU A 14 -14.37 15.37 10.69
N ASP A 15 -13.13 15.81 10.55
CA ASP A 15 -12.13 15.09 9.78
C ASP A 15 -11.73 13.76 10.44
N ALA A 16 -11.59 13.74 11.76
CA ALA A 16 -11.22 12.55 12.52
C ALA A 16 -12.35 11.51 12.46
N ASP A 17 -13.60 11.95 12.57
CA ASP A 17 -14.77 11.07 12.49
C ASP A 17 -14.90 10.47 11.07
N ILE A 18 -14.61 11.25 10.02
CA ILE A 18 -14.56 10.74 8.65
C ILE A 18 -13.43 9.73 8.46
N GLU A 19 -12.24 9.98 9.02
CA GLU A 19 -11.12 9.05 8.97
C GLU A 19 -11.46 7.74 9.66
N GLN A 20 -12.02 7.80 10.88
CA GLN A 20 -12.46 6.63 11.64
C GLN A 20 -13.52 5.83 10.89
N LEU A 21 -14.49 6.51 10.26
CA LEU A 21 -15.51 5.86 9.44
C LEU A 21 -14.90 5.08 8.27
N VAL A 22 -13.97 5.69 7.52
CA VAL A 22 -13.33 5.04 6.36
C VAL A 22 -12.42 3.91 6.80
N GLN A 23 -11.68 4.09 7.90
CA GLN A 23 -10.77 3.09 8.44
C GLN A 23 -11.51 1.82 8.88
N ASN A 24 -12.73 1.96 9.39
CA ASN A 24 -13.58 0.84 9.83
C ASN A 24 -14.49 0.28 8.72
N CYS A 25 -14.38 0.77 7.48
CA CYS A 25 -15.17 0.29 6.35
C CYS A 25 -14.48 -0.92 5.69
N ASP A 26 -14.95 -2.15 5.95
CA ASP A 26 -14.37 -3.38 5.41
C ASP A 26 -14.27 -3.39 3.88
N ARG A 27 -15.32 -2.92 3.19
CA ARG A 27 -15.34 -2.84 1.73
C ARG A 27 -14.30 -1.85 1.20
N CYS A 28 -14.13 -0.74 1.91
CA CYS A 28 -13.16 0.29 1.56
C CYS A 28 -11.74 -0.24 1.79
N ALA A 29 -11.50 -0.93 2.90
CA ALA A 29 -10.22 -1.54 3.24
C ALA A 29 -9.84 -2.66 2.25
N ALA A 30 -10.80 -3.51 1.84
CA ALA A 30 -10.55 -4.57 0.86
C ALA A 30 -10.21 -4.04 -0.54
N ALA A 31 -10.75 -2.86 -0.91
CA ALA A 31 -10.46 -2.20 -2.18
C ALA A 31 -9.28 -1.21 -2.10
N ALA A 32 -8.74 -0.95 -0.90
CA ALA A 32 -7.64 -0.02 -0.71
C ALA A 32 -6.36 -0.54 -1.36
N LYS A 33 -5.45 0.38 -1.72
CA LYS A 33 -4.11 -0.01 -2.15
C LYS A 33 -3.40 -0.71 -0.99
N ASN A 34 -2.71 -1.80 -1.32
CA ASN A 34 -1.85 -2.45 -0.34
C ASN A 34 -0.80 -1.46 0.18
N PRO A 35 -0.56 -1.43 1.50
CA PRO A 35 0.56 -0.66 2.05
C PRO A 35 1.88 -1.21 1.50
N VAL A 36 2.90 -0.36 1.51
CA VAL A 36 4.28 -0.82 1.26
C VAL A 36 4.62 -1.83 2.35
N LYS A 37 4.75 -3.11 1.98
CA LYS A 37 4.94 -4.21 2.94
C LYS A 37 6.29 -4.12 3.67
N ALA A 38 7.32 -3.67 2.97
CA ALA A 38 8.68 -3.53 3.49
C ALA A 38 9.52 -2.65 2.57
N GLU A 39 10.62 -2.13 3.09
CA GLU A 39 11.68 -1.52 2.28
C GLU A 39 12.32 -2.57 1.37
N LEU A 40 12.56 -2.19 0.12
CA LEU A 40 13.25 -3.06 -0.83
C LEU A 40 14.73 -3.14 -0.46
N ASN A 41 15.20 -4.36 -0.20
CA ASN A 41 16.60 -4.64 0.07
C ASN A 41 17.20 -5.37 -1.13
N SER A 42 18.24 -4.77 -1.72
CA SER A 42 18.98 -5.41 -2.80
C SER A 42 19.80 -6.59 -2.27
N TRP A 43 19.94 -7.61 -3.11
CA TRP A 43 20.88 -8.69 -2.87
C TRP A 43 22.33 -8.15 -2.79
N PRO A 44 23.18 -8.66 -1.88
CA PRO A 44 24.60 -8.32 -1.86
C PRO A 44 25.25 -8.66 -3.20
N LYS A 45 26.19 -7.82 -3.65
CA LYS A 45 26.97 -8.07 -4.86
C LYS A 45 27.82 -9.33 -4.69
N SER A 46 27.83 -10.19 -5.72
CA SER A 46 28.77 -11.31 -5.80
C SER A 46 30.20 -10.80 -5.94
N THR A 47 31.12 -11.45 -5.24
CA THR A 47 32.55 -11.16 -5.20
C THR A 47 33.38 -12.10 -6.09
N ALA A 48 32.85 -13.28 -6.42
CA ALA A 48 33.51 -14.25 -7.28
C ALA A 48 32.58 -14.80 -8.38
N PRO A 49 33.14 -15.30 -9.51
CA PRO A 49 32.36 -16.05 -10.49
C PRO A 49 31.66 -17.25 -9.82
N TRP A 50 30.46 -17.58 -10.30
CA TRP A 50 29.66 -18.72 -9.83
C TRP A 50 29.19 -18.66 -8.36
N GLU A 51 29.28 -17.50 -7.70
CA GLU A 51 28.80 -17.33 -6.31
C GLU A 51 27.27 -17.30 -6.20
N ARG A 52 26.58 -16.79 -7.24
CA ARG A 52 25.12 -16.75 -7.32
C ARG A 52 24.64 -16.77 -8.75
N VAL A 53 23.64 -17.61 -9.04
CA VAL A 53 22.97 -17.68 -10.34
C VAL A 53 21.48 -17.37 -10.13
N HIS A 54 20.97 -16.40 -10.88
CA HIS A 54 19.54 -16.11 -10.95
C HIS A 54 19.01 -16.70 -12.27
N ALA A 55 17.99 -17.55 -12.18
CA ALA A 55 17.34 -18.16 -13.33
C ALA A 55 15.82 -18.08 -13.14
N ASP A 56 15.09 -17.86 -14.23
CA ASP A 56 13.64 -17.81 -14.24
C ASP A 56 13.12 -18.41 -15.57
N PHE A 57 11.87 -18.84 -15.58
CA PHE A 57 11.23 -19.32 -16.80
C PHE A 57 10.78 -18.14 -17.65
N ALA A 58 11.16 -18.15 -18.92
CA ALA A 58 10.48 -17.33 -19.91
C ALA A 58 9.12 -17.98 -20.22
N GLY A 59 8.06 -17.16 -20.29
CA GLY A 59 6.66 -17.57 -20.44
C GLY A 59 6.32 -18.33 -21.74
N PRO A 60 5.03 -18.65 -21.94
CA PRO A 60 4.56 -19.86 -22.60
C PRO A 60 5.11 -20.03 -24.02
N VAL A 61 5.42 -21.29 -24.36
CA VAL A 61 5.87 -21.69 -25.69
C VAL A 61 4.67 -21.91 -26.61
#